data_AF-A0A7Y1YVC4-F1
#
_entry.id   AF-A0A7Y1YVC4-F1
#
_cell.length_a   1.000
_cell.length_b   1.000
_cell.length_c   1.000
_cell.angle_alpha   90.00
_cell.angle_beta   90.00
_cell.angle_gamma   90.00
#
_symmetry.space_group_name_H-M   'P 1'
#
loop_
_entity.id
_entity.type
_entity.pdbx_description
1 polymer ?
#
loop_
_entity_poly.entity_id
_entity_poly.type
_entity_poly.pdbx_seq_one_letter_code
_entity_poly.pdbx_strand_id
1 'polypeptide(L)'
;MRQILAYYNDIGTDAAKGFQLFSICRQGVGFLVGIILAKSVLTLEDIGTYELWLYLGLILSLVALSGSYQAFTATFPKLKMVDRPQAIFVVWSICWILSLVIALLIYIFKQFIFNTILNIEIIPELGKVLLFLLLHLNAALIPYLFLVKNEAKLFFPFCIFYVLGGVASVGVPLYFGGGLPEVLHGLLLWSMIEQGLLIYLIFKFARLQVLDSYVKSFLILLIPLSFYAGAGMLAQVFDAWLVNKTYSSFAIFAVFKYGARELPGAVAIASAFTASMIVVYAQGGLKSLTRIKSGSRRFMHFFFPLSILLMIFSKSLFKIVYSTEFVESAMVFNTYLLIMISRWLFPQALLIAMEKHRAVFRISLFELVINIGLSLLLVPYLGLVGIALGTVIAFWAEKILMMLQLKIRHNIAISEYVPVKIFALYSGLLLVSYLLSWI
;
A
#
# COMPACT_ATOMS: atom_id res chain seq x y z
N MET A 1 23.02 14.78 18.91
CA MET A 1 21.61 14.82 19.38
C MET A 1 20.86 16.08 18.93
N ARG A 2 21.37 17.31 19.14
CA ARG A 2 20.78 18.55 18.58
C ARG A 2 20.68 18.59 17.04
N GLN A 3 21.62 18.01 16.30
CA GLN A 3 21.55 17.90 14.83
C GLN A 3 20.52 16.86 14.33
N ILE A 4 20.24 15.81 15.12
CA ILE A 4 19.22 14.80 14.80
C ILE A 4 17.82 15.34 15.13
N LEU A 5 17.70 16.16 16.18
CA LEU A 5 16.47 16.88 16.54
C LEU A 5 16.16 18.03 15.58
N ALA A 6 17.18 18.72 15.04
CA ALA A 6 16.99 19.68 13.94
C ALA A 6 16.48 18.99 12.67
N TYR A 7 16.98 17.79 12.36
CA TYR A 7 16.50 16.98 11.23
C TYR A 7 15.07 16.46 11.41
N TYR A 8 14.63 16.19 12.65
CA TYR A 8 13.25 15.77 12.93
C TYR A 8 12.24 16.93 12.99
N ASN A 9 12.67 18.14 13.36
CA ASN A 9 11.83 19.34 13.24
C ASN A 9 11.51 19.68 11.75
N ASP A 10 12.32 19.19 10.81
CA ASP A 10 12.12 19.31 9.36
C ASP A 10 11.24 18.20 8.74
N ILE A 11 10.70 17.27 9.53
CA ILE A 11 9.65 16.34 9.04
C ILE A 11 8.31 17.10 8.82
N GLY A 12 8.26 18.36 9.25
CA GLY A 12 7.27 19.35 8.84
C GLY A 12 7.64 20.13 7.57
N THR A 13 8.61 19.71 6.76
CA THR A 13 8.92 20.36 5.48
C THR A 13 7.73 20.28 4.52
N ASP A 14 7.55 21.33 3.72
CA ASP A 14 6.47 21.37 2.73
C ASP A 14 6.60 20.25 1.69
N ALA A 15 7.80 19.69 1.47
CA ALA A 15 8.02 18.52 0.63
C ALA A 15 7.43 17.23 1.23
N ALA A 16 7.50 17.04 2.55
CA ALA A 16 6.87 15.90 3.21
C ALA A 16 5.35 15.97 3.10
N LYS A 17 4.76 17.16 3.27
CA LYS A 17 3.32 17.39 3.02
C LYS A 17 2.95 17.14 1.56
N GLY A 18 3.79 17.59 0.62
CA GLY A 18 3.63 17.32 -0.81
C GLY A 18 3.65 15.82 -1.13
N PHE A 19 4.55 15.06 -0.51
CA PHE A 19 4.61 13.60 -0.68
C PHE A 19 3.38 12.88 -0.10
N GLN A 20 2.85 13.36 1.03
CA GLN A 20 1.59 12.87 1.59
C GLN A 20 0.40 13.17 0.66
N LEU A 21 0.33 14.38 0.11
CA LEU A 21 -0.68 14.75 -0.89
C LEU A 21 -0.62 13.83 -2.10
N PHE A 22 0.58 13.59 -2.64
CA PHE A 22 0.77 12.65 -3.75
C PHE A 22 0.30 11.23 -3.40
N SER A 23 0.56 10.76 -2.18
CA SER A 23 0.11 9.45 -1.72
C SER A 23 -1.42 9.32 -1.67
N ILE A 24 -2.13 10.43 -1.38
CA ILE A 24 -3.59 10.51 -1.43
C ILE A 24 -4.06 10.52 -2.89
N CYS A 25 -3.46 11.36 -3.74
CA CYS A 25 -3.78 11.43 -5.17
C CYS A 25 -3.62 10.06 -5.84
N ARG A 26 -2.53 9.33 -5.56
CA ARG A 26 -2.30 7.98 -6.11
C ARG A 26 -3.39 6.98 -5.73
N GLN A 27 -3.84 6.98 -4.47
CA GLN A 27 -4.97 6.15 -4.03
C GLN A 27 -6.28 6.59 -4.70
N GLY A 28 -6.48 7.91 -4.85
CA GLY A 28 -7.61 8.49 -5.55
C GLY A 28 -7.71 8.04 -7.00
N VAL A 29 -6.59 8.01 -7.74
CA VAL A 29 -6.54 7.48 -9.11
C VAL A 29 -6.98 6.04 -9.16
N GLY A 30 -6.42 5.15 -8.32
CA GLY A 30 -6.83 3.74 -8.29
C GLY A 30 -8.32 3.55 -7.98
N PHE A 31 -8.88 4.40 -7.11
CA PHE A 31 -10.31 4.39 -6.81
C PHE A 31 -11.16 4.85 -8.00
N LEU A 32 -10.82 5.98 -8.64
CA LEU A 32 -11.52 6.53 -9.79
C LEU A 32 -11.44 5.61 -11.01
N VAL A 33 -10.26 5.06 -11.29
CA VAL A 33 -10.06 4.09 -12.36
C VAL A 33 -10.91 2.85 -12.12
N GLY A 34 -10.98 2.34 -10.88
CA GLY A 34 -11.86 1.23 -10.55
C GLY A 34 -13.34 1.52 -10.79
N ILE A 35 -13.81 2.75 -10.50
CA ILE A 35 -15.19 3.16 -10.83
C ILE A 35 -15.40 3.18 -12.35
N ILE A 36 -14.47 3.78 -13.09
CA ILE A 36 -14.54 3.88 -14.55
C ILE A 36 -14.61 2.49 -15.18
N LEU A 37 -13.73 1.57 -14.77
CA LEU A 37 -13.72 0.19 -15.25
C LEU A 37 -15.07 -0.49 -15.01
N ALA A 38 -15.59 -0.44 -13.77
CA ALA A 38 -16.85 -1.08 -13.40
C ALA A 38 -18.09 -0.47 -14.06
N LYS A 39 -18.02 0.79 -14.50
CA LYS A 39 -19.10 1.51 -15.22
C LYS A 39 -18.96 1.46 -16.74
N SER A 40 -17.89 0.86 -17.25
CA SER A 40 -17.60 0.83 -18.68
C SER A 40 -18.27 -0.34 -19.40
N VAL A 41 -17.92 -0.53 -20.66
CA VAL A 41 -18.33 -1.67 -21.50
C VAL A 41 -17.62 -2.98 -21.13
N LEU A 42 -16.62 -2.94 -20.24
CA LEU A 42 -15.83 -4.10 -19.86
C LEU A 42 -16.64 -5.10 -19.04
N THR A 43 -16.39 -6.38 -19.27
CA THR A 43 -16.95 -7.47 -18.47
C THR A 43 -16.21 -7.60 -17.15
N LEU A 44 -16.83 -8.27 -16.17
CA LEU A 44 -16.16 -8.63 -14.92
C LEU A 44 -14.86 -9.43 -15.13
N GLU A 45 -14.79 -10.22 -16.20
CA GLU A 45 -13.61 -11.02 -16.57
C GLU A 45 -12.47 -10.14 -17.11
N ASP A 46 -12.79 -9.13 -17.92
CA ASP A 46 -11.84 -8.12 -18.38
C ASP A 46 -11.26 -7.33 -17.20
N ILE A 47 -12.12 -6.91 -16.26
CA ILE A 47 -11.69 -6.20 -15.06
C ILE A 47 -10.80 -7.09 -14.18
N GLY A 48 -11.11 -8.38 -14.10
CA GLY A 48 -10.27 -9.37 -13.44
C GLY A 48 -8.88 -9.49 -14.06
N THR A 49 -8.83 -9.49 -15.40
CA THR A 49 -7.56 -9.49 -16.16
C THR A 49 -6.77 -8.21 -15.90
N TYR A 50 -7.43 -7.06 -15.87
CA TYR A 50 -6.81 -5.78 -15.51
C TYR A 50 -6.22 -5.80 -14.07
N GLU A 51 -6.99 -6.29 -13.10
CA GLU A 51 -6.52 -6.42 -11.71
C GLU A 51 -5.35 -7.39 -11.59
N LEU A 52 -5.29 -8.42 -12.44
CA LEU A 52 -4.16 -9.34 -12.52
C LEU A 52 -2.89 -8.64 -13.02
N TRP A 53 -2.99 -7.72 -13.97
CA TRP A 53 -1.86 -6.88 -14.40
C TRP A 53 -1.32 -6.04 -13.25
N LEU A 54 -2.21 -5.40 -12.48
CA LEU A 54 -1.81 -4.63 -11.30
C LEU A 54 -1.21 -5.51 -10.21
N TYR A 55 -1.72 -6.74 -10.04
CA TYR A 55 -1.17 -7.72 -9.13
C TYR A 55 0.27 -8.15 -9.51
N LEU A 56 0.56 -8.34 -10.80
CA LEU A 56 1.96 -8.53 -11.26
C LEU A 56 2.84 -7.32 -10.90
N GLY A 57 2.30 -6.12 -11.05
CA GLY A 57 2.96 -4.89 -10.62
C GLY A 57 3.28 -4.85 -9.12
N LEU A 58 2.37 -5.38 -8.30
CA LEU A 58 2.56 -5.51 -6.85
C LEU A 58 3.73 -6.45 -6.51
N ILE A 59 3.81 -7.60 -7.19
CA ILE A 59 4.92 -8.56 -7.04
C ILE A 59 6.25 -7.91 -7.44
N LEU A 60 6.29 -7.26 -8.60
CA LEU A 60 7.49 -6.54 -9.08
C LEU A 60 7.97 -5.47 -8.09
N SER A 61 7.01 -4.75 -7.49
CA SER A 61 7.29 -3.68 -6.53
C SER A 61 7.81 -4.18 -5.19
N LEU A 62 7.38 -5.37 -4.75
CA LEU A 62 7.65 -5.91 -3.42
C LEU A 62 9.15 -6.07 -3.14
N VAL A 63 9.92 -6.53 -4.14
CA VAL A 63 11.33 -6.88 -3.95
C VAL A 63 12.29 -5.78 -4.44
N ALA A 64 12.04 -5.17 -5.60
CA ALA A 64 13.02 -4.26 -6.21
C ALA A 64 12.84 -2.79 -5.78
N LEU A 65 11.61 -2.29 -5.77
CA LEU A 65 11.38 -0.84 -5.80
C LEU A 65 11.11 -0.25 -4.42
N SER A 66 10.32 -0.96 -3.61
CA SER A 66 10.02 -0.54 -2.24
C SER A 66 11.30 -0.36 -1.41
N GLY A 67 12.22 -1.33 -1.47
CA GLY A 67 13.53 -1.26 -0.82
C GLY A 67 14.46 -0.23 -1.44
N SER A 68 14.44 -0.06 -2.78
CA SER A 68 15.25 0.97 -3.45
C SER A 68 14.88 2.38 -2.99
N TYR A 69 13.59 2.69 -2.88
CA TYR A 69 13.13 4.01 -2.44
C TYR A 69 13.40 4.27 -0.96
N GLN A 70 13.27 3.26 -0.11
CA GLN A 70 13.63 3.37 1.30
C GLN A 70 15.14 3.52 1.50
N ALA A 71 15.95 2.75 0.77
CA ALA A 71 17.40 2.89 0.78
C ALA A 71 17.80 4.30 0.33
N PHE A 72 17.22 4.78 -0.76
CA PHE A 72 17.50 6.11 -1.31
C PHE A 72 17.22 7.23 -0.31
N THR A 73 16.04 7.24 0.29
CA THR A 73 15.65 8.25 1.27
C THR A 73 16.47 8.17 2.57
N ALA A 74 16.96 6.98 2.95
CA ALA A 74 17.78 6.78 4.14
C ALA A 74 19.26 7.16 3.97
N THR A 75 19.81 7.03 2.76
CA THR A 75 21.24 7.26 2.49
C THR A 75 21.52 8.62 1.85
N PHE A 76 20.65 9.10 0.98
CA PHE A 76 20.87 10.33 0.20
C PHE A 76 21.14 11.58 1.07
N PRO A 77 20.42 11.84 2.17
CA PRO A 77 20.68 13.00 3.03
C PRO A 77 22.07 12.98 3.68
N LYS A 78 22.65 11.79 3.87
CA LYS A 78 23.95 11.58 4.51
C LYS A 78 25.13 11.82 3.55
N LEU A 79 24.87 11.93 2.25
CA LEU A 79 25.89 12.19 1.25
C LEU A 79 26.33 13.65 1.26
N LYS A 80 27.61 13.87 0.93
CA LYS A 80 28.14 15.20 0.64
C LYS A 80 27.38 15.80 -0.54
N MET A 81 27.15 17.11 -0.51
CA MET A 81 26.39 17.82 -1.54
C MET A 81 26.92 17.57 -2.96
N VAL A 82 28.24 17.43 -3.11
CA VAL A 82 28.94 17.18 -4.39
C VAL A 82 28.62 15.79 -4.97
N ASP A 83 28.37 14.80 -4.11
CA ASP A 83 28.16 13.40 -4.50
C ASP A 83 26.69 13.10 -4.83
N ARG A 84 25.76 13.96 -4.37
CA ARG A 84 24.31 13.77 -4.52
C ARG A 84 23.85 13.60 -5.99
N PRO A 85 24.32 14.40 -6.97
CA PRO A 85 23.92 14.20 -8.36
C PRO A 85 24.32 12.83 -8.93
N GLN A 86 25.50 12.30 -8.56
CA GLN A 86 25.94 10.97 -9.01
C GLN A 86 25.12 9.87 -8.32
N ALA A 87 24.78 10.06 -7.04
CA ALA A 87 23.93 9.13 -6.31
C ALA A 87 22.52 8.98 -6.92
N ILE A 88 21.94 10.05 -7.46
CA ILE A 88 20.65 9.97 -8.19
C ILE A 88 20.79 9.04 -9.40
N PHE A 89 21.86 9.19 -10.18
CA PHE A 89 22.13 8.34 -11.34
C PHE A 89 22.31 6.86 -10.95
N VAL A 90 23.05 6.59 -9.87
CA VAL A 90 23.21 5.23 -9.33
C VAL A 90 21.86 4.61 -8.95
N VAL A 91 21.02 5.34 -8.21
CA VAL A 91 19.70 4.84 -7.78
C VAL A 91 18.81 4.54 -8.98
N TRP A 92 18.72 5.49 -9.91
CA TRP A 92 17.95 5.31 -11.14
C TRP A 92 18.41 4.07 -11.93
N SER A 93 19.73 3.90 -12.08
CA SER A 93 20.31 2.76 -12.80
C SER A 93 19.99 1.43 -12.11
N ILE A 94 20.13 1.37 -10.78
CA ILE A 94 19.84 0.15 -10.01
C ILE A 94 18.34 -0.20 -10.08
N CYS A 95 17.44 0.77 -9.93
CA CYS A 95 15.99 0.56 -10.08
C CYS A 95 15.65 -0.05 -11.44
N TRP A 96 16.23 0.49 -12.52
CA TRP A 96 16.02 -0.02 -13.88
C TRP A 96 16.55 -1.43 -14.06
N ILE A 97 17.80 -1.69 -13.65
CA ILE A 97 18.42 -3.02 -13.75
C ILE A 97 17.58 -4.05 -12.98
N LEU A 98 17.19 -3.76 -11.74
CA LEU A 98 16.39 -4.68 -10.93
C LEU A 98 15.03 -4.96 -11.56
N SER A 99 14.32 -3.90 -11.98
CA SER A 99 13.00 -4.06 -12.59
C SER A 99 13.07 -4.84 -13.90
N LEU A 100 14.10 -4.60 -14.72
CA LEU A 100 14.34 -5.32 -15.97
C LEU A 100 14.64 -6.80 -15.71
N VAL A 101 15.51 -7.10 -14.74
CA VAL A 101 15.84 -8.48 -14.36
C VAL A 101 14.58 -9.21 -13.91
N ILE A 102 13.76 -8.63 -13.04
CA ILE A 102 12.55 -9.32 -12.56
C ILE A 102 11.52 -9.47 -13.69
N ALA A 103 11.32 -8.45 -14.53
CA ALA A 103 10.44 -8.56 -15.69
C ALA A 103 10.89 -9.67 -16.65
N LEU A 104 12.20 -9.78 -16.90
CA LEU A 104 12.79 -10.84 -17.71
C LEU A 104 12.59 -12.22 -17.07
N LEU A 105 12.79 -12.34 -15.75
CA LEU A 105 12.53 -13.59 -15.02
C LEU A 105 11.05 -14.00 -15.13
N ILE A 106 10.11 -13.06 -14.98
CA ILE A 106 8.69 -13.36 -15.16
C ILE A 106 8.41 -13.83 -16.59
N TYR A 107 8.99 -13.18 -17.59
CA TYR A 107 8.79 -13.55 -18.99
C TYR A 107 9.37 -14.93 -19.34
N ILE A 108 10.58 -15.24 -18.87
CA ILE A 108 11.26 -16.52 -19.12
C ILE A 108 10.54 -17.66 -18.38
N PHE A 109 10.19 -17.44 -17.12
CA PHE A 109 9.57 -18.47 -16.26
C PHE A 109 8.04 -18.41 -16.28
N LYS A 110 7.41 -17.70 -17.24
CA LYS A 110 5.97 -17.44 -17.27
C LYS A 110 5.12 -18.71 -17.16
N GLN A 111 5.52 -19.79 -17.84
CA GLN A 111 4.77 -21.05 -17.81
C GLN A 111 4.79 -21.71 -16.42
N PHE A 112 5.94 -21.67 -15.74
CA PHE A 112 6.06 -22.18 -14.37
C PHE A 112 5.29 -21.28 -13.39
N ILE A 113 5.45 -19.95 -13.50
CA ILE A 113 4.79 -19.01 -12.60
C ILE A 113 3.26 -19.08 -12.76
N PHE A 114 2.76 -19.08 -13.99
CA PHE A 114 1.31 -19.00 -14.22
C PHE A 114 0.64 -20.34 -13.96
N ASN A 115 1.16 -21.44 -14.52
CA ASN A 115 0.50 -22.74 -14.38
C ASN A 115 0.71 -23.32 -12.97
N THR A 116 1.93 -23.31 -12.45
CA THR A 116 2.25 -23.99 -11.18
C THR A 116 1.89 -23.11 -9.98
N ILE A 117 2.36 -21.85 -10.00
CA ILE A 117 2.22 -20.95 -8.84
C ILE A 117 0.82 -20.33 -8.82
N LEU A 118 0.38 -19.68 -9.90
CA LEU A 118 -0.89 -18.94 -9.90
C LEU A 118 -2.11 -19.77 -10.29
N ASN A 119 -1.94 -20.93 -10.92
CA ASN A 119 -3.01 -21.75 -11.50
C ASN A 119 -3.85 -20.98 -12.54
N ILE A 120 -3.16 -20.21 -13.38
CA ILE A 120 -3.70 -19.41 -14.47
C ILE A 120 -3.04 -19.90 -15.76
N GLU A 121 -3.79 -20.10 -16.83
CA GLU A 121 -3.23 -20.64 -18.08
C GLU A 121 -2.34 -19.61 -18.80
N ILE A 122 -2.88 -18.45 -19.18
CA ILE A 122 -2.17 -17.43 -19.96
C ILE A 122 -2.68 -16.05 -19.59
N ILE A 123 -1.77 -15.08 -19.45
CA ILE A 123 -2.11 -13.66 -19.36
C ILE A 123 -2.03 -13.06 -20.78
N PRO A 124 -3.15 -12.55 -21.32
CA PRO A 124 -3.14 -11.90 -22.63
C PRO A 124 -2.12 -10.77 -22.67
N GLU A 125 -1.39 -10.66 -23.79
CA GLU A 125 -0.48 -9.53 -24.05
C GLU A 125 0.62 -9.33 -22.98
N LEU A 126 1.06 -10.41 -22.30
CA LEU A 126 2.03 -10.35 -21.20
C LEU A 126 3.25 -9.46 -21.50
N GLY A 127 3.79 -9.50 -22.71
CA GLY A 127 4.94 -8.65 -23.09
C GLY A 127 4.64 -7.15 -22.97
N LYS A 128 3.46 -6.71 -23.43
CA LYS A 128 2.99 -5.33 -23.30
C LYS A 128 2.71 -4.99 -21.85
N VAL A 129 2.11 -5.90 -21.08
CA VAL A 129 1.87 -5.72 -19.64
C VAL A 129 3.18 -5.53 -18.88
N LEU A 130 4.18 -6.36 -19.13
CA LEU A 130 5.49 -6.25 -18.48
C LEU A 130 6.22 -4.97 -18.89
N LEU A 131 6.12 -4.54 -20.15
CA LEU A 131 6.68 -3.27 -20.60
C LEU A 131 6.00 -2.09 -19.89
N PHE A 132 4.66 -2.09 -19.81
CA PHE A 132 3.89 -1.09 -19.06
C PHE A 132 4.35 -1.04 -17.60
N LEU A 133 4.41 -2.19 -16.93
CA LEU A 133 4.82 -2.26 -15.53
C LEU A 133 6.26 -1.78 -15.34
N LEU A 134 7.18 -2.21 -16.21
CA LEU A 134 8.58 -1.77 -16.17
C LEU A 134 8.69 -0.24 -16.26
N LEU A 135 7.97 0.38 -17.19
CA LEU A 135 7.97 1.82 -17.38
C LEU A 135 7.28 2.54 -16.20
N HIS A 136 6.05 2.16 -15.85
CA HIS A 136 5.30 2.83 -14.81
C HIS A 136 5.99 2.75 -13.44
N LEU A 137 6.49 1.56 -13.09
CA LEU A 137 7.09 1.32 -11.79
C LEU A 137 8.42 2.06 -11.61
N ASN A 138 9.25 2.20 -12.65
CA ASN A 138 10.46 3.01 -12.55
C ASN A 138 10.13 4.51 -12.45
N ALA A 139 9.08 4.97 -13.12
CA ALA A 139 8.61 6.36 -13.01
C ALA A 139 8.15 6.73 -11.60
N ALA A 140 7.79 5.76 -10.76
CA ALA A 140 7.47 6.00 -9.36
C ALA A 140 8.65 6.54 -8.52
N LEU A 141 9.87 6.65 -9.08
CA LEU A 141 11.00 7.36 -8.48
C LEU A 141 10.82 8.89 -8.43
N ILE A 142 10.02 9.48 -9.32
CA ILE A 142 9.78 10.94 -9.43
C ILE A 142 9.42 11.61 -8.09
N PRO A 143 8.37 11.19 -7.36
CA PRO A 143 8.01 11.81 -6.08
C PRO A 143 9.11 11.68 -5.02
N TYR A 144 9.95 10.64 -5.08
CA TYR A 144 11.11 10.52 -4.19
C TYR A 144 12.23 11.48 -4.57
N LEU A 145 12.45 11.77 -5.85
CA LEU A 145 13.38 12.82 -6.28
C LEU A 145 12.96 14.18 -5.72
N PHE A 146 11.68 14.54 -5.83
CA PHE A 146 11.17 15.79 -5.26
C PHE A 146 11.33 15.84 -3.74
N LEU A 147 11.08 14.71 -3.06
CA LEU A 147 11.25 14.61 -1.62
C LEU A 147 12.71 14.84 -1.20
N VAL A 148 13.67 14.10 -1.77
CA VAL A 148 15.08 14.18 -1.35
C VAL A 148 15.77 15.48 -1.80
N LYS A 149 15.26 16.13 -2.85
CA LYS A 149 15.69 17.45 -3.31
C LYS A 149 14.97 18.59 -2.60
N ASN A 150 13.98 18.29 -1.74
CA ASN A 150 13.14 19.25 -1.04
C ASN A 150 12.38 20.22 -1.98
N GLU A 151 11.91 19.72 -3.12
CA GLU A 151 11.23 20.50 -4.17
C GLU A 151 9.70 20.51 -3.95
N ALA A 152 9.27 21.09 -2.83
CA ALA A 152 7.85 21.09 -2.43
C ALA A 152 6.90 21.63 -3.51
N LYS A 153 7.34 22.65 -4.26
CA LYS A 153 6.55 23.35 -5.29
C LYS A 153 6.18 22.45 -6.47
N LEU A 154 6.94 21.37 -6.72
CA LEU A 154 6.71 20.47 -7.83
C LEU A 154 5.63 19.41 -7.54
N PHE A 155 5.30 19.16 -6.26
CA PHE A 155 4.31 18.14 -5.91
C PHE A 155 2.91 18.46 -6.42
N PHE A 156 2.44 19.70 -6.24
CA PHE A 156 1.08 20.07 -6.65
C PHE A 156 0.84 19.91 -8.17
N PRO A 157 1.65 20.50 -9.07
CA PRO A 157 1.47 20.28 -10.51
C PRO A 157 1.69 18.83 -10.91
N PHE A 158 2.61 18.11 -10.26
CA PHE A 158 2.80 16.68 -10.51
C PHE A 158 1.60 15.84 -10.09
N CYS A 159 0.92 16.16 -8.99
CA CYS A 159 -0.32 15.49 -8.58
C CYS A 159 -1.42 15.68 -9.62
N ILE A 160 -1.59 16.88 -10.16
CA ILE A 160 -2.57 17.15 -11.23
C ILE A 160 -2.21 16.34 -12.47
N PHE A 161 -0.94 16.39 -12.90
CA PHE A 161 -0.43 15.60 -14.03
C PHE A 161 -0.72 14.10 -13.84
N TYR A 162 -0.39 13.55 -12.67
CA TYR A 162 -0.56 12.13 -12.36
C TYR A 162 -2.03 11.72 -12.34
N VAL A 163 -2.89 12.53 -11.72
CA VAL A 163 -4.34 12.24 -11.64
C VAL A 163 -4.98 12.29 -13.01
N LEU A 164 -4.76 13.37 -13.77
CA LEU A 164 -5.36 13.52 -15.09
C LEU A 164 -4.87 12.45 -16.06
N GLY A 165 -3.57 12.21 -16.10
CA GLY A 165 -3.00 11.19 -16.97
C GLY A 165 -3.40 9.77 -16.61
N GLY A 166 -3.35 9.42 -15.31
CA GLY A 166 -3.77 8.10 -14.84
C GLY A 166 -5.24 7.83 -15.12
N VAL A 167 -6.13 8.79 -14.88
CA VAL A 167 -7.56 8.64 -15.19
C VAL A 167 -7.80 8.61 -16.69
N ALA A 168 -7.17 9.51 -17.47
CA ALA A 168 -7.35 9.57 -18.92
C ALA A 168 -6.84 8.31 -19.63
N SER A 169 -5.76 7.70 -19.12
CA SER A 169 -5.16 6.49 -19.70
C SER A 169 -6.13 5.30 -19.78
N VAL A 170 -7.14 5.28 -18.91
CA VAL A 170 -8.19 4.25 -18.88
C VAL A 170 -9.52 4.81 -19.38
N GLY A 171 -9.90 6.01 -18.92
CA GLY A 171 -11.19 6.62 -19.24
C GLY A 171 -11.36 7.00 -20.70
N VAL A 172 -10.30 7.47 -21.38
CA VAL A 172 -10.40 7.88 -22.79
C VAL A 172 -10.66 6.67 -23.71
N PRO A 173 -9.87 5.57 -23.65
CA PRO A 173 -10.17 4.37 -24.43
C PRO A 173 -11.60 3.86 -24.25
N LEU A 174 -12.06 3.76 -23.00
CA LEU A 174 -13.38 3.23 -22.66
C LEU A 174 -14.52 4.15 -23.08
N TYR A 175 -14.32 5.47 -23.02
CA TYR A 175 -15.31 6.45 -23.49
C TYR A 175 -15.58 6.29 -24.99
N PHE A 176 -14.56 5.95 -25.78
CA PHE A 176 -14.71 5.67 -27.21
C PHE A 176 -15.14 4.22 -27.51
N GLY A 177 -15.57 3.47 -26.50
CA GLY A 177 -16.03 2.08 -26.66
C GLY A 177 -14.89 1.07 -26.87
N GLY A 178 -13.64 1.44 -26.59
CA GLY A 178 -12.51 0.52 -26.59
C GLY A 178 -12.64 -0.54 -25.51
N GLY A 179 -12.02 -1.70 -25.73
CA GLY A 179 -11.96 -2.79 -24.77
C GLY A 179 -10.70 -2.74 -23.92
N LEU A 180 -10.39 -3.88 -23.30
CA LEU A 180 -9.22 -4.05 -22.45
C LEU A 180 -7.88 -3.84 -23.19
N PRO A 181 -7.69 -4.25 -24.47
CA PRO A 181 -6.46 -3.96 -25.22
C PRO A 181 -6.19 -2.47 -25.39
N GLU A 182 -7.21 -1.67 -25.70
CA GLU A 182 -7.08 -0.23 -25.87
C GLU A 182 -6.76 0.47 -24.54
N VAL A 183 -7.31 -0.02 -23.42
CA VAL A 183 -6.91 0.41 -22.07
C VAL A 183 -5.41 0.13 -21.84
N LEU A 184 -4.89 -1.03 -22.25
CA LEU A 184 -3.47 -1.35 -22.13
C LEU A 184 -2.60 -0.41 -22.97
N HIS A 185 -3.03 -0.03 -24.18
CA HIS A 185 -2.33 0.96 -25.00
C HIS A 185 -2.32 2.34 -24.34
N GLY A 186 -3.44 2.76 -23.75
CA GLY A 186 -3.54 4.00 -22.99
C GLY A 186 -2.60 4.02 -21.78
N LEU A 187 -2.55 2.93 -21.02
CA LEU A 187 -1.61 2.75 -19.90
C LEU A 187 -0.14 2.75 -20.36
N LEU A 188 0.17 2.08 -21.47
CA LEU A 188 1.50 2.09 -22.05
C LEU A 188 1.93 3.49 -22.45
N LEU A 189 1.10 4.21 -23.20
CA LEU A 189 1.36 5.59 -23.58
C LEU A 189 1.59 6.48 -22.36
N TRP A 190 0.73 6.35 -21.34
CA TRP A 190 0.89 7.08 -20.09
C TRP A 190 2.23 6.77 -19.40
N SER A 191 2.58 5.48 -19.28
CA SER A 191 3.86 5.08 -18.68
C SER A 191 5.08 5.58 -19.45
N MET A 192 4.98 5.73 -20.78
CA MET A 192 6.03 6.33 -21.61
C MET A 192 6.16 7.84 -21.35
N ILE A 193 5.05 8.56 -21.16
CA ILE A 193 5.06 9.99 -20.82
C ILE A 193 5.68 10.20 -19.42
N GLU A 194 5.26 9.39 -18.43
CA GLU A 194 5.86 9.41 -17.09
C GLU A 194 7.37 9.15 -17.14
N GLN A 195 7.80 8.22 -18.00
CA GLN A 195 9.21 7.93 -18.21
C GLN A 195 9.97 9.07 -18.89
N GLY A 196 9.37 9.74 -19.88
CA GLY A 196 9.94 10.94 -20.47
C GLY A 196 10.19 12.02 -19.41
N LEU A 197 9.24 12.22 -18.50
CA LEU A 197 9.39 13.14 -17.36
C LEU A 197 10.50 12.69 -16.40
N LEU A 198 10.56 11.40 -16.03
CA LEU A 198 11.63 10.89 -15.18
C LEU A 198 13.00 11.14 -15.82
N ILE A 199 13.18 10.80 -17.10
CA ILE A 199 14.43 10.99 -17.83
C ILE A 199 14.83 12.46 -17.83
N TYR A 200 13.90 13.38 -18.12
CA TYR A 200 14.14 14.83 -18.01
C TYR A 200 14.65 15.23 -16.61
N LEU A 201 14.02 14.72 -15.55
CA LEU A 201 14.44 15.02 -14.17
C LEU A 201 15.80 14.41 -13.82
N ILE A 202 16.15 13.24 -14.37
CA ILE A 202 17.48 12.65 -14.21
C ILE A 202 18.53 13.54 -14.88
N PHE A 203 18.31 13.99 -16.12
CA PHE A 203 19.24 14.93 -16.77
C PHE A 203 19.35 16.27 -16.04
N LYS A 204 18.27 16.72 -15.39
CA LYS A 204 18.24 17.96 -14.62
C LYS A 204 18.97 17.85 -13.27
N PHE A 205 18.84 16.73 -12.56
CA PHE A 205 19.29 16.60 -11.18
C PHE A 205 20.51 15.71 -10.98
N ALA A 206 20.77 14.80 -11.91
CA ALA A 206 21.84 13.82 -11.81
C ALA A 206 23.07 14.24 -12.63
N ARG A 207 24.22 13.71 -12.23
CA ARG A 207 25.42 13.68 -13.07
C ARG A 207 25.57 12.24 -13.56
N LEU A 208 25.65 12.04 -14.88
CA LEU A 208 25.75 10.71 -15.50
C LEU A 208 27.13 10.08 -15.28
N GLN A 209 27.43 9.77 -14.02
CA GLN A 209 28.67 9.17 -13.59
C GLN A 209 28.36 8.28 -12.38
N VAL A 210 28.87 7.06 -12.43
CA VAL A 210 28.72 6.09 -11.34
C VAL A 210 29.59 6.51 -10.16
N LEU A 211 29.02 6.46 -8.96
CA LEU A 211 29.73 6.66 -7.70
C LEU A 211 29.88 5.30 -7.00
N ASP A 212 31.01 4.63 -7.22
CA ASP A 212 31.24 3.23 -6.78
C ASP A 212 31.09 3.05 -5.26
N SER A 213 31.58 4.02 -4.49
CA SER A 213 31.45 4.03 -3.02
C SER A 213 30.00 4.02 -2.56
N TYR A 214 29.11 4.62 -3.36
CA TYR A 214 27.69 4.67 -3.08
C TYR A 214 26.95 3.41 -3.57
N VAL A 215 27.36 2.81 -4.69
CA VAL A 215 26.77 1.54 -5.17
C VAL A 215 26.81 0.46 -4.09
N LYS A 216 27.99 0.24 -3.49
CA LYS A 216 28.17 -0.80 -2.46
C LYS A 216 27.31 -0.51 -1.22
N SER A 217 27.33 0.72 -0.73
CA SER A 217 26.56 1.10 0.46
C SER A 217 25.05 1.06 0.22
N PHE A 218 24.59 1.38 -0.99
CA PHE A 218 23.20 1.27 -1.40
C PHE A 218 22.73 -0.18 -1.49
N LEU A 219 23.48 -1.06 -2.18
CA LEU A 219 23.11 -2.47 -2.35
C LEU A 219 23.07 -3.25 -1.01
N ILE A 220 23.98 -2.94 -0.07
CA ILE A 220 23.97 -3.54 1.27
C ILE A 220 22.66 -3.23 2.02
N LEU A 221 22.11 -2.03 1.82
CA LEU A 221 20.86 -1.60 2.46
C LEU A 221 19.61 -2.01 1.68
N LEU A 222 19.72 -2.17 0.36
CA LEU A 222 18.61 -2.53 -0.52
C LEU A 222 17.91 -3.80 -0.02
N ILE A 223 18.63 -4.91 0.12
CA ILE A 223 18.05 -6.21 0.46
C ILE A 223 17.29 -6.19 1.80
N PRO A 224 17.88 -5.77 2.94
CA PRO A 224 17.17 -5.77 4.22
C PRO A 224 15.99 -4.80 4.22
N LEU A 225 16.09 -3.66 3.52
CA LEU A 225 14.97 -2.72 3.40
C LEU A 225 13.87 -3.23 2.48
N SER A 226 14.19 -3.97 1.41
CA SER A 226 13.21 -4.66 0.57
C SER A 226 12.44 -5.70 1.37
N PHE A 227 13.11 -6.52 2.17
CA PHE A 227 12.42 -7.48 3.04
C PHE A 227 11.56 -6.79 4.09
N TYR A 228 12.06 -5.72 4.71
CA TYR A 228 11.31 -4.94 5.69
C TYR A 228 10.07 -4.26 5.07
N ALA A 229 10.23 -3.62 3.91
CA ALA A 229 9.15 -2.96 3.18
C ALA A 229 8.13 -3.97 2.63
N GLY A 230 8.64 -5.08 2.10
CA GLY A 230 7.85 -6.13 1.48
C GLY A 230 7.06 -6.97 2.47
N ALA A 231 7.50 -7.12 3.71
CA ALA A 231 6.81 -7.94 4.72
C ALA A 231 5.33 -7.56 4.90
N GLY A 232 5.01 -6.26 4.92
CA GLY A 232 3.61 -5.80 5.00
C GLY A 232 2.81 -5.98 3.71
N MET A 233 3.49 -6.05 2.55
CA MET A 233 2.85 -6.30 1.25
C MET A 233 2.65 -7.80 0.99
N LEU A 234 3.45 -8.67 1.63
CA LEU A 234 3.38 -10.12 1.45
C LEU A 234 2.01 -10.68 1.80
N ALA A 235 1.34 -10.17 2.84
CA ALA A 235 -0.02 -10.58 3.19
C ALA A 235 -1.01 -10.30 2.06
N GLN A 236 -0.94 -9.09 1.46
CA GLN A 236 -1.81 -8.73 0.33
C GLN A 236 -1.51 -9.54 -0.93
N VAL A 237 -0.22 -9.81 -1.18
CA VAL A 237 0.21 -10.66 -2.30
C VAL A 237 -0.29 -12.09 -2.08
N PHE A 238 -0.18 -12.60 -0.85
CA PHE A 238 -0.63 -13.94 -0.50
C PHE A 238 -2.15 -14.11 -0.64
N ASP A 239 -2.95 -13.16 -0.14
CA ASP A 239 -4.40 -13.20 -0.27
C ASP A 239 -4.82 -13.27 -1.75
N ALA A 240 -4.25 -12.39 -2.58
CA ALA A 240 -4.50 -12.35 -4.02
C ALA A 240 -4.02 -13.63 -4.74
N TRP A 241 -2.88 -14.18 -4.33
CA TRP A 241 -2.38 -15.48 -4.80
C TRP A 241 -3.37 -16.61 -4.47
N LEU A 242 -3.85 -16.66 -3.23
CA LEU A 242 -4.74 -17.72 -2.76
C LEU A 242 -6.09 -17.71 -3.49
N VAL A 243 -6.63 -16.52 -3.80
CA VAL A 243 -7.83 -16.39 -4.63
C VAL A 243 -7.61 -16.99 -6.02
N ASN A 244 -6.54 -16.60 -6.72
CA ASN A 244 -6.24 -17.15 -8.04
C ASN A 244 -6.03 -18.66 -8.00
N LYS A 245 -5.30 -19.15 -6.99
CA LYS A 245 -5.03 -20.58 -6.82
C LYS A 245 -6.30 -21.41 -6.54
N THR A 246 -7.24 -20.85 -5.78
CA THR A 246 -8.46 -21.56 -5.35
C THR A 246 -9.54 -21.55 -6.43
N TYR A 247 -9.73 -20.42 -7.12
CA TYR A 247 -10.89 -20.23 -7.99
C TYR A 247 -10.56 -20.24 -9.48
N SER A 248 -9.32 -19.95 -9.88
CA SER A 248 -8.89 -19.87 -11.29
C SER A 248 -9.84 -19.07 -12.19
N SER A 249 -10.46 -18.01 -11.64
CA SER A 249 -11.44 -17.17 -12.32
C SER A 249 -11.09 -15.70 -12.16
N PHE A 250 -10.90 -15.01 -13.28
CA PHE A 250 -10.62 -13.57 -13.28
C PHE A 250 -11.80 -12.76 -12.74
N ALA A 251 -13.04 -13.18 -13.02
CA ALA A 251 -14.22 -12.54 -12.48
C ALA A 251 -14.25 -12.59 -10.94
N ILE A 252 -14.00 -13.75 -10.35
CA ILE A 252 -13.92 -13.90 -8.88
C ILE A 252 -12.74 -13.09 -8.32
N PHE A 253 -11.62 -13.04 -9.04
CA PHE A 253 -10.49 -12.20 -8.66
C PHE A 253 -10.86 -10.71 -8.63
N ALA A 254 -11.62 -10.21 -9.63
CA ALA A 254 -12.13 -8.85 -9.65
C ALA A 254 -13.04 -8.57 -8.44
N VAL A 255 -13.98 -9.46 -8.15
CA VAL A 255 -14.88 -9.36 -7.00
C VAL A 255 -14.08 -9.27 -5.70
N PHE A 256 -13.07 -10.12 -5.53
CA PHE A 256 -12.18 -10.04 -4.38
C PHE A 256 -11.44 -8.70 -4.32
N LYS A 257 -10.82 -8.25 -5.40
CA LYS A 257 -9.99 -7.03 -5.43
C LYS A 257 -10.78 -5.74 -5.18
N TYR A 258 -12.04 -5.69 -5.60
CA TYR A 258 -12.93 -4.56 -5.32
C TYR A 258 -13.44 -4.58 -3.88
N GLY A 259 -13.62 -5.77 -3.30
CA GLY A 259 -14.01 -5.93 -1.90
C GLY A 259 -12.85 -5.79 -0.92
N ALA A 260 -11.65 -6.25 -1.28
CA ALA A 260 -10.43 -6.23 -0.49
C ALA A 260 -9.77 -4.85 -0.44
N ARG A 261 -10.60 -3.83 -0.19
CA ARG A 261 -10.19 -2.44 -0.06
C ARG A 261 -10.42 -2.02 1.38
N GLU A 262 -9.38 -1.48 1.98
CA GLU A 262 -9.56 -0.74 3.21
C GLU A 262 -10.25 0.59 2.96
N LEU A 263 -10.82 1.17 4.02
CA LEU A 263 -11.42 2.50 3.94
C LEU A 263 -10.39 3.53 3.44
N PRO A 264 -10.64 4.19 2.28
CA PRO A 264 -9.71 5.14 1.71
C PRO A 264 -9.31 6.23 2.72
N GLY A 265 -8.02 6.54 2.79
CA GLY A 265 -7.49 7.56 3.71
C GLY A 265 -7.30 7.11 5.15
N ALA A 266 -7.97 6.05 5.63
CA ALA A 266 -7.80 5.57 7.01
C ALA A 266 -6.35 5.14 7.28
N VAL A 267 -5.73 4.39 6.36
CA VAL A 267 -4.32 3.97 6.43
C VAL A 267 -3.37 5.16 6.44
N ALA A 268 -3.62 6.15 5.58
CA ALA A 268 -2.78 7.34 5.46
C ALA A 268 -2.82 8.16 6.76
N ILE A 269 -4.02 8.40 7.30
CA ILE A 269 -4.23 9.14 8.54
C ILE A 269 -3.64 8.39 9.74
N ALA A 270 -3.85 7.06 9.83
CA ALA A 270 -3.28 6.24 10.90
C ALA A 270 -1.73 6.24 10.87
N SER A 271 -1.14 6.15 9.67
CA SER A 271 0.31 6.21 9.47
C SER A 271 0.89 7.58 9.85
N ALA A 272 0.26 8.67 9.39
CA ALA A 272 0.66 10.03 9.74
C ALA A 272 0.56 10.29 11.25
N PHE A 273 -0.53 9.84 11.87
CA PHE A 273 -0.68 9.93 13.32
C PHE A 273 0.38 9.13 14.06
N THR A 274 0.63 7.88 13.66
CA THR A 274 1.69 7.03 14.23
C THR A 274 3.04 7.72 14.20
N ALA A 275 3.45 8.26 13.05
CA ALA A 275 4.70 9.00 12.91
C ALA A 275 4.79 10.20 13.87
N SER A 276 3.71 10.97 13.98
CA SER A 276 3.65 12.11 14.91
C SER A 276 3.74 11.68 16.38
N MET A 277 3.09 10.57 16.75
CA MET A 277 3.05 10.09 18.13
C MET A 277 4.38 9.50 18.57
N ILE A 278 5.17 8.94 17.64
CA ILE A 278 6.54 8.50 17.94
C ILE A 278 7.39 9.67 18.48
N VAL A 279 7.31 10.83 17.82
CA VAL A 279 8.04 12.04 18.22
C VAL A 279 7.52 12.59 19.55
N VAL A 280 6.19 12.68 19.70
CA VAL A 280 5.57 13.19 20.94
C VAL A 280 5.94 12.31 22.14
N TYR A 281 5.97 10.99 21.97
CA TYR A 281 6.37 10.07 23.04
C TYR A 281 7.86 10.18 23.37
N ALA A 282 8.73 10.27 22.35
CA ALA A 282 10.17 10.43 22.56
C ALA A 282 10.52 11.70 23.36
N GLN A 283 9.72 12.77 23.23
CA GLN A 283 9.91 14.03 23.96
C GLN A 283 9.22 14.05 25.33
N GLY A 284 8.01 13.50 25.43
CA GLY A 284 7.14 13.64 26.61
C GLY A 284 7.06 12.42 27.53
N GLY A 285 7.61 11.27 27.12
CA GLY A 285 7.53 10.00 27.85
C GLY A 285 6.09 9.61 28.19
N LEU A 286 5.86 9.03 29.37
CA LEU A 286 4.54 8.58 29.82
C LEU A 286 3.47 9.69 29.87
N LYS A 287 3.87 10.96 30.07
CA LYS A 287 2.94 12.09 30.08
C LYS A 287 2.24 12.28 28.72
N SER A 288 2.82 11.75 27.65
CA SER A 288 2.26 11.83 26.30
C SER A 288 1.13 10.83 26.00
N LEU A 289 0.92 9.82 26.85
CA LEU A 289 -0.09 8.77 26.62
C LEU A 289 -1.51 9.34 26.53
N THR A 290 -1.80 10.41 27.29
CA THR A 290 -3.08 11.14 27.22
C THR A 290 -3.33 11.75 25.84
N ARG A 291 -2.29 12.24 25.17
CA ARG A 291 -2.39 12.80 23.82
C ARG A 291 -2.69 11.71 22.79
N ILE A 292 -2.00 10.56 22.89
CA ILE A 292 -2.29 9.38 22.07
C ILE A 292 -3.75 8.93 22.25
N LYS A 293 -4.20 8.85 23.51
CA LYS A 293 -5.57 8.49 23.87
C LYS A 293 -6.61 9.45 23.30
N SER A 294 -6.34 10.76 23.34
CA SER A 294 -7.23 11.77 22.78
C SER A 294 -7.32 11.71 21.24
N GLY A 295 -6.20 11.48 20.56
CA GLY A 295 -6.16 11.32 19.10
C GLY A 295 -6.87 10.05 18.66
N SER A 296 -6.57 8.92 19.31
CA SER A 296 -7.29 7.65 19.14
C SER A 296 -8.81 7.84 19.30
N ARG A 297 -9.26 8.51 20.37
CA ARG A 297 -10.68 8.82 20.58
C ARG A 297 -11.29 9.60 19.42
N ARG A 298 -10.61 10.63 18.92
CA ARG A 298 -11.10 11.47 17.81
C ARG A 298 -11.28 10.64 16.54
N PHE A 299 -10.32 9.77 16.22
CA PHE A 299 -10.45 8.88 15.07
C PHE A 299 -11.57 7.86 15.27
N MET A 300 -11.73 7.33 16.48
CA MET A 300 -12.80 6.37 16.76
C MET A 300 -14.19 6.98 16.52
N HIS A 301 -14.43 8.21 16.98
CA HIS A 301 -15.72 8.90 16.77
C HIS A 301 -16.03 9.22 15.31
N PHE A 302 -15.03 9.27 14.44
CA PHE A 302 -15.24 9.52 13.01
C PHE A 302 -15.32 8.22 12.21
N PHE A 303 -14.30 7.37 12.34
CA PHE A 303 -14.12 6.21 11.48
C PHE A 303 -15.05 5.05 11.83
N PHE A 304 -15.40 4.82 13.10
CA PHE A 304 -16.34 3.74 13.42
C PHE A 304 -17.76 4.02 12.92
N PRO A 305 -18.37 5.20 13.19
CA PRO A 305 -19.68 5.50 12.62
C PRO A 305 -19.68 5.46 11.10
N LEU A 306 -18.63 5.96 10.45
CA LEU A 306 -18.47 5.87 9.00
C LEU A 306 -18.43 4.41 8.52
N SER A 307 -17.63 3.55 9.16
CA SER A 307 -17.58 2.12 8.82
C SER A 307 -18.91 1.40 9.05
N ILE A 308 -19.63 1.73 10.13
CA ILE A 308 -20.96 1.17 10.41
C ILE A 308 -21.94 1.57 9.29
N LEU A 309 -21.98 2.85 8.91
CA LEU A 309 -22.83 3.32 7.81
C LEU A 309 -22.47 2.65 6.49
N LEU A 310 -21.18 2.60 6.14
CA LEU A 310 -20.72 1.96 4.93
C LEU A 310 -21.07 0.47 4.89
N MET A 311 -21.00 -0.22 6.03
CA MET A 311 -21.32 -1.64 6.15
C MET A 311 -22.81 -1.93 5.96
N ILE A 312 -23.68 -1.07 6.51
CA ILE A 312 -25.14 -1.17 6.36
C ILE A 312 -25.55 -0.92 4.90
N PHE A 313 -24.93 0.07 4.25
CA PHE A 313 -25.27 0.47 2.88
C PHE A 313 -24.38 -0.18 1.82
N SER A 314 -23.50 -1.13 2.18
CA SER A 314 -22.45 -1.59 1.26
C SER A 314 -23.01 -2.20 -0.02
N LYS A 315 -24.00 -3.09 0.06
CA LYS A 315 -24.65 -3.70 -1.12
C LYS A 315 -25.19 -2.62 -2.10
N SER A 316 -25.87 -1.61 -1.56
CA SER A 316 -26.41 -0.49 -2.36
C SER A 316 -25.30 0.40 -2.92
N LEU A 317 -24.27 0.70 -2.12
CA LEU A 317 -23.13 1.50 -2.54
C LEU A 317 -22.35 0.82 -3.66
N PHE A 318 -22.08 -0.48 -3.57
CA PHE A 318 -21.41 -1.24 -4.63
C PHE A 318 -22.21 -1.21 -5.93
N LYS A 319 -23.54 -1.38 -5.87
CA LYS A 319 -24.42 -1.27 -7.04
C LYS A 319 -24.38 0.12 -7.69
N ILE A 320 -24.41 1.19 -6.89
CA ILE A 320 -24.42 2.58 -7.39
C ILE A 320 -23.05 3.00 -7.91
N VAL A 321 -21.99 2.74 -7.14
CA VAL A 321 -20.62 3.21 -7.40
C VAL A 321 -19.93 2.38 -8.47
N TYR A 322 -20.07 1.05 -8.41
CA TYR A 322 -19.46 0.13 -9.38
C TYR A 322 -20.53 -0.38 -10.34
N SER A 323 -21.09 -1.56 -10.12
CA SER A 323 -22.19 -2.11 -10.91
C SER A 323 -22.91 -3.20 -10.12
N THR A 324 -23.99 -3.76 -10.66
CA THR A 324 -24.68 -4.92 -10.07
C THR A 324 -23.79 -6.15 -9.96
N GLU A 325 -22.77 -6.27 -10.80
CA GLU A 325 -21.84 -7.41 -10.81
C GLU A 325 -20.92 -7.41 -9.59
N PHE A 326 -20.69 -6.25 -8.96
CA PHE A 326 -19.82 -6.11 -7.79
C PHE A 326 -20.57 -6.18 -6.45
N VAL A 327 -21.85 -6.56 -6.43
CA VAL A 327 -22.59 -6.67 -5.16
C VAL A 327 -21.97 -7.72 -4.23
N GLU A 328 -21.39 -8.79 -4.76
CA GLU A 328 -20.71 -9.81 -3.95
C GLU A 328 -19.43 -9.28 -3.27
N SER A 329 -18.77 -8.27 -3.84
CA SER A 329 -17.63 -7.60 -3.23
C SER A 329 -17.98 -6.91 -1.91
N ALA A 330 -19.26 -6.58 -1.69
CA ALA A 330 -19.73 -5.90 -0.49
C ALA A 330 -19.46 -6.71 0.79
N MET A 331 -19.57 -8.04 0.75
CA MET A 331 -19.30 -8.90 1.92
C MET A 331 -17.81 -8.96 2.27
N VAL A 332 -16.96 -9.04 1.24
CA VAL A 332 -15.50 -8.97 1.41
C VAL A 332 -15.12 -7.59 1.98
N PHE A 333 -15.69 -6.51 1.45
CA PHE A 333 -15.49 -5.16 1.95
C PHE A 333 -15.94 -4.99 3.41
N ASN A 334 -17.13 -5.47 3.76
CA ASN A 334 -17.63 -5.46 5.13
C ASN A 334 -16.67 -6.20 6.07
N THR A 335 -16.06 -7.28 5.60
CA THR A 335 -15.05 -8.01 6.38
C THR A 335 -13.79 -7.17 6.58
N TYR A 336 -13.24 -6.53 5.54
CA TYR A 336 -12.08 -5.64 5.69
C TYR A 336 -12.37 -4.38 6.55
N LEU A 337 -13.62 -3.91 6.63
CA LEU A 337 -14.01 -2.84 7.55
C LEU A 337 -13.77 -3.22 9.03
N LEU A 338 -13.78 -4.50 9.39
CA LEU A 338 -13.47 -4.96 10.75
C LEU A 338 -12.03 -4.66 11.17
N ILE A 339 -11.11 -4.40 10.22
CA ILE A 339 -9.74 -3.99 10.56
C ILE A 339 -9.73 -2.62 11.27
N MET A 340 -10.79 -1.81 11.14
CA MET A 340 -10.92 -0.56 11.90
C MET A 340 -10.85 -0.77 13.42
N ILE A 341 -11.20 -1.96 13.92
CA ILE A 341 -11.06 -2.30 15.33
C ILE A 341 -9.60 -2.24 15.78
N SER A 342 -8.66 -2.80 15.02
CA SER A 342 -7.26 -2.80 15.39
C SER A 342 -6.53 -1.50 15.01
N ARG A 343 -7.00 -0.81 13.95
CA ARG A 343 -6.34 0.36 13.36
C ARG A 343 -6.11 1.51 14.35
N TRP A 344 -7.06 1.77 15.24
CA TRP A 344 -7.07 2.97 16.09
C TRP A 344 -6.45 2.79 17.48
N LEU A 345 -5.77 1.66 17.72
CA LEU A 345 -5.17 1.32 19.02
C LEU A 345 -3.73 1.86 19.21
N PHE A 346 -2.98 2.03 18.12
CA PHE A 346 -1.62 2.60 18.09
C PHE A 346 -0.54 2.03 19.05
N PRO A 347 -0.53 0.74 19.48
CA PRO A 347 0.55 0.23 20.34
C PRO A 347 1.91 0.19 19.63
N GLN A 348 1.89 0.07 18.29
CA GLN A 348 3.08 0.12 17.45
C GLN A 348 3.84 1.45 17.59
N ALA A 349 3.12 2.58 17.68
CA ALA A 349 3.73 3.90 17.84
C ALA A 349 4.58 3.96 19.11
N LEU A 350 4.06 3.41 20.22
CA LEU A 350 4.74 3.34 21.50
C LEU A 350 5.97 2.43 21.44
N LEU A 351 5.83 1.22 20.91
CA LEU A 351 6.95 0.28 20.78
C LEU A 351 8.08 0.84 19.92
N ILE A 352 7.75 1.52 18.80
CA ILE A 352 8.75 2.18 17.94
C ILE A 352 9.41 3.35 18.67
N ALA A 353 8.64 4.18 19.38
CA ALA A 353 9.20 5.30 20.16
C ALA A 353 10.13 4.83 21.29
N MET A 354 9.91 3.61 21.80
CA MET A 354 10.76 2.94 22.79
C MET A 354 11.90 2.12 22.15
N GLU A 355 12.15 2.31 20.85
CA GLU A 355 13.19 1.64 20.06
C GLU A 355 13.07 0.11 20.03
N LYS A 356 11.85 -0.44 20.23
CA LYS A 356 11.59 -1.90 20.25
C LYS A 356 11.34 -2.48 18.85
N HIS A 357 12.12 -2.05 17.86
CA HIS A 357 11.98 -2.45 16.46
C HIS A 357 12.02 -3.96 16.24
N ARG A 358 12.92 -4.68 16.95
CA ARG A 358 13.03 -6.15 16.85
C ARG A 358 11.78 -6.88 17.33
N ALA A 359 11.04 -6.29 18.27
CA ALA A 359 9.83 -6.90 18.77
C ALA A 359 8.66 -6.67 17.83
N VAL A 360 8.53 -5.44 17.32
CA VAL A 360 7.56 -5.10 16.25
C VAL A 360 7.77 -6.03 15.05
N PHE A 361 9.00 -6.18 14.57
CA PHE A 361 9.31 -7.05 13.43
C PHE A 361 8.91 -8.52 13.67
N ARG A 362 9.23 -9.09 14.84
CA ARG A 362 8.85 -10.48 15.18
C ARG A 362 7.33 -10.65 15.26
N ILE A 363 6.61 -9.67 15.79
CA ILE A 363 5.15 -9.71 15.85
C ILE A 363 4.55 -9.64 14.44
N SER A 364 5.06 -8.80 13.56
CA SER A 364 4.58 -8.74 12.15
C SER A 364 4.89 -10.02 11.37
N LEU A 365 6.01 -10.71 11.66
CA LEU A 365 6.25 -12.03 11.07
C LEU A 365 5.23 -13.07 11.57
N PHE A 366 4.87 -13.01 12.85
CA PHE A 366 3.85 -13.88 13.42
C PHE A 366 2.44 -13.57 12.89
N GLU A 367 2.11 -12.30 12.69
CA GLU A 367 0.91 -11.86 11.97
C GLU A 367 0.84 -12.50 10.58
N LEU A 368 1.93 -12.45 9.80
CA LEU A 368 1.97 -13.06 8.47
C LEU A 368 1.70 -14.57 8.53
N VAL A 369 2.27 -15.28 9.51
CA VAL A 369 2.02 -16.72 9.72
C VAL A 369 0.55 -16.99 10.07
N ILE A 370 -0.04 -16.19 10.96
CA ILE A 370 -1.46 -16.30 11.31
C ILE A 370 -2.34 -16.04 10.08
N ASN A 371 -2.03 -14.98 9.32
CA ASN A 371 -2.76 -14.64 8.10
C ASN A 371 -2.78 -15.83 7.15
N ILE A 372 -1.59 -16.32 6.76
CA ILE A 372 -1.45 -17.45 5.84
C ILE A 372 -2.20 -18.68 6.36
N GLY A 373 -1.98 -19.04 7.64
CA GLY A 373 -2.60 -20.23 8.23
C GLY A 373 -4.13 -20.15 8.30
N LEU A 374 -4.69 -19.01 8.72
CA LEU A 374 -6.13 -18.83 8.83
C LEU A 374 -6.79 -18.65 7.45
N SER A 375 -6.18 -17.93 6.52
CA SER A 375 -6.71 -17.78 5.17
C SER A 375 -6.82 -19.14 4.47
N LEU A 376 -5.80 -20.00 4.60
CA LEU A 376 -5.84 -21.39 4.10
C LEU A 376 -6.90 -22.26 4.80
N LEU A 377 -7.06 -22.07 6.12
CA LEU A 377 -8.03 -22.83 6.91
C LEU A 377 -9.47 -22.43 6.60
N LEU A 378 -9.74 -21.15 6.40
CA LEU A 378 -11.10 -20.60 6.28
C LEU A 378 -11.62 -20.55 4.84
N VAL A 379 -10.74 -20.47 3.83
CA VAL A 379 -11.16 -20.40 2.42
C VAL A 379 -12.09 -21.56 1.99
N PRO A 380 -11.92 -22.82 2.42
CA PRO A 380 -12.83 -23.90 2.01
C PRO A 380 -14.25 -23.78 2.58
N TYR A 381 -14.41 -23.06 3.69
CA TYR A 381 -15.69 -22.96 4.41
C TYR A 381 -16.43 -21.65 4.12
N LEU A 382 -15.70 -20.54 3.96
CA LEU A 382 -16.26 -19.19 3.85
C LEU A 382 -15.85 -18.48 2.55
N GLY A 383 -15.17 -19.17 1.66
CA GLY A 383 -14.74 -18.65 0.37
C GLY A 383 -13.88 -17.39 0.47
N LEU A 384 -14.19 -16.37 -0.36
CA LEU A 384 -13.49 -15.07 -0.35
C LEU A 384 -13.52 -14.37 1.01
N VAL A 385 -14.63 -14.53 1.75
CA VAL A 385 -14.77 -13.95 3.09
C VAL A 385 -13.85 -14.65 4.08
N GLY A 386 -13.59 -15.95 3.90
CA GLY A 386 -12.62 -16.70 4.70
C GLY A 386 -11.20 -16.14 4.60
N ILE A 387 -10.77 -15.79 3.39
CA ILE A 387 -9.47 -15.13 3.14
C ILE A 387 -9.42 -13.76 3.83
N ALA A 388 -10.46 -12.94 3.64
CA ALA A 388 -10.56 -11.63 4.28
C ALA A 388 -10.55 -11.72 5.83
N LEU A 389 -11.23 -12.71 6.41
CA LEU A 389 -11.24 -12.96 7.86
C LEU A 389 -9.86 -13.38 8.37
N GLY A 390 -9.11 -14.20 7.62
CA GLY A 390 -7.73 -14.54 7.95
C GLY A 390 -6.88 -13.29 8.15
N THR A 391 -7.00 -12.33 7.23
CA THR A 391 -6.35 -11.02 7.34
C THR A 391 -6.84 -10.21 8.54
N VAL A 392 -8.15 -10.07 8.75
CA VAL A 392 -8.70 -9.34 9.90
C VAL A 392 -8.19 -9.90 11.23
N ILE A 393 -8.24 -11.21 11.41
CA ILE A 393 -7.82 -11.88 12.65
C ILE A 393 -6.32 -11.72 12.85
N ALA A 394 -5.50 -11.83 11.80
CA ALA A 394 -4.08 -11.58 11.87
C ALA A 394 -3.76 -10.16 12.36
N PHE A 395 -4.42 -9.13 11.79
CA PHE A 395 -4.27 -7.74 12.24
C PHE A 395 -4.68 -7.54 13.71
N TRP A 396 -5.71 -8.25 14.18
CA TRP A 396 -6.10 -8.19 15.59
C TRP A 396 -5.05 -8.85 16.49
N ALA A 397 -4.57 -10.03 16.11
CA ALA A 397 -3.51 -10.74 16.83
C ALA A 397 -2.24 -9.89 16.92
N GLU A 398 -1.83 -9.25 15.82
CA GLU A 398 -0.71 -8.32 15.77
C GLU A 398 -0.85 -7.23 16.86
N LYS A 399 -1.99 -6.54 16.90
CA LYS A 399 -2.20 -5.47 17.89
C LYS A 399 -2.31 -6.01 19.30
N ILE A 400 -3.00 -7.13 19.54
CA ILE A 400 -3.08 -7.75 20.86
C ILE A 400 -1.68 -8.07 21.39
N LEU A 401 -0.82 -8.69 20.58
CA LEU A 401 0.56 -9.01 20.97
C LEU A 401 1.39 -7.77 21.30
N MET A 402 1.25 -6.69 20.52
CA MET A 402 1.92 -5.42 20.82
C MET A 402 1.43 -4.82 22.15
N MET A 403 0.12 -4.87 22.42
CA MET A 403 -0.45 -4.39 23.68
C MET A 403 0.00 -5.24 24.88
N LEU A 404 0.04 -6.57 24.72
CA LEU A 404 0.56 -7.49 25.75
C LEU A 404 2.03 -7.20 26.04
N GLN A 405 2.83 -6.95 25.01
CA GLN A 405 4.22 -6.59 25.20
C GLN A 405 4.38 -5.28 25.97
N LEU A 406 3.59 -4.25 25.65
CA LEU A 406 3.58 -2.99 26.41
C LEU A 406 3.22 -3.22 27.87
N LYS A 407 2.22 -4.07 28.15
CA LYS A 407 1.82 -4.36 29.53
C LYS A 407 2.89 -5.16 30.30
N ILE A 408 3.39 -6.25 29.72
CA ILE A 408 4.29 -7.19 30.41
C ILE A 408 5.71 -6.61 30.56
N ARG A 409 6.24 -5.97 29.52
CA ARG A 409 7.65 -5.52 29.49
C ARG A 409 7.82 -4.06 29.89
N HIS A 410 6.76 -3.25 29.80
CA HIS A 410 6.83 -1.81 30.01
C HIS A 410 5.81 -1.28 31.02
N ASN A 411 4.97 -2.17 31.59
CA ASN A 411 3.91 -1.84 32.54
C ASN A 411 2.93 -0.75 32.07
N ILE A 412 2.78 -0.56 30.76
CA ILE A 412 1.80 0.38 30.18
C ILE A 412 0.51 -0.39 29.94
N ALA A 413 -0.54 -0.05 30.70
CA ALA A 413 -1.88 -0.61 30.54
C ALA A 413 -2.62 0.01 29.34
N ILE A 414 -3.48 -0.80 28.71
CA ILE A 414 -4.29 -0.39 27.54
C ILE A 414 -5.12 0.87 27.85
N SER A 415 -5.63 0.99 29.08
CA SER A 415 -6.42 2.14 29.53
C SER A 415 -5.66 3.46 29.57
N GLU A 416 -4.33 3.44 29.55
CA GLU A 416 -3.50 4.64 29.61
C GLU A 416 -3.44 5.37 28.27
N TYR A 417 -3.49 4.63 27.16
CA TYR A 417 -3.38 5.18 25.80
C TYR A 417 -4.58 4.88 24.88
N VAL A 418 -5.51 4.00 25.28
CA VAL A 418 -6.75 3.70 24.54
C VAL A 418 -7.97 4.13 25.37
N PRO A 419 -8.97 4.78 24.76
CA PRO A 419 -10.24 5.05 25.41
C PRO A 419 -11.13 3.78 25.45
N VAL A 420 -10.79 2.82 26.32
CA VAL A 420 -11.37 1.45 26.35
C VAL A 420 -12.89 1.39 26.28
N LYS A 421 -13.62 2.25 27.01
CA LYS A 421 -15.10 2.26 26.99
C LYS A 421 -15.66 2.61 25.60
N ILE A 422 -15.09 3.63 24.97
CA ILE A 422 -15.49 4.10 23.64
C ILE A 422 -15.10 3.06 22.59
N PHE A 423 -13.89 2.50 22.73
CA PHE A 423 -13.42 1.41 21.90
C PHE A 423 -14.37 0.20 21.94
N ALA A 424 -14.68 -0.31 23.14
CA ALA A 424 -15.56 -1.47 23.31
C ALA A 424 -16.96 -1.23 22.75
N LEU A 425 -17.53 -0.05 22.99
CA LEU A 425 -18.84 0.34 22.44
C LEU A 425 -18.82 0.30 20.90
N TYR A 426 -17.87 0.99 20.28
CA TYR A 426 -17.80 1.08 18.83
C TYR A 426 -17.44 -0.24 18.15
N SER A 427 -16.51 -1.01 18.73
CA SER A 427 -16.20 -2.36 18.27
C SER A 427 -17.43 -3.28 18.34
N GLY A 428 -18.20 -3.22 19.44
CA GLY A 428 -19.45 -3.96 19.57
C GLY A 428 -20.47 -3.57 18.50
N LEU A 429 -20.71 -2.27 18.29
CA LEU A 429 -21.63 -1.79 17.26
C LEU A 429 -21.19 -2.19 15.85
N LEU A 430 -19.90 -2.12 15.54
CA LEU A 430 -19.38 -2.54 14.24
C LEU A 430 -19.51 -4.05 14.02
N LEU A 431 -19.26 -4.87 15.05
CA LEU A 431 -19.46 -6.32 14.98
C LEU A 431 -20.94 -6.70 14.80
N VAL A 432 -21.85 -6.04 15.53
CA VAL A 432 -23.29 -6.23 15.34
C VAL A 432 -23.70 -5.86 13.92
N SER A 433 -23.22 -4.71 13.42
CA SER A 433 -23.48 -4.29 12.03
C SER A 433 -22.96 -5.30 11.01
N TYR A 434 -21.81 -5.93 11.29
CA TYR A 434 -21.25 -6.96 10.44
C TYR A 434 -22.14 -8.18 10.41
N LEU A 435 -22.56 -8.70 11.57
CA LEU A 435 -23.47 -9.83 11.68
C LEU A 435 -24.81 -9.55 10.99
N LEU A 436 -25.35 -8.34 11.14
CA LEU A 436 -26.58 -7.93 10.45
C LEU A 436 -26.40 -7.88 8.93
N SER A 437 -25.19 -7.61 8.42
CA SER A 437 -24.95 -7.55 6.98
C SER A 437 -25.03 -8.92 6.27
N TRP A 438 -24.90 -10.02 7.03
CA TRP A 438 -25.08 -11.40 6.56
C TRP A 438 -26.53 -11.81 6.38
N ILE A 439 -27.44 -11.15 7.09
CA ILE A 439 -28.90 -11.32 6.98
C ILE A 439 -29.38 -10.48 5.78
#